data_AF-A0A662RJR3-F1
#
_entry.id   AF-A0A662RJR3-F1
#
_cell.length_a   1.000
_cell.length_b   1.000
_cell.length_c   1.000
_cell.angle_alpha   90.00
_cell.angle_beta   90.00
_cell.angle_gamma   90.00
#
_symmetry.space_group_name_H-M   'P 1'
#
loop_
_entity.id
_entity.type
_entity.pdbx_description
1 polymer ?
#
loop_
_entity_poly.entity_id
_entity_poly.type
_entity_poly.pdbx_seq_one_letter_code
_entity_poly.pdbx_strand_id
1 'polypeptide(L)'
;MQPDTCHIESLIIPKQSLDRRMDHLGGCRMTTMDALDKTLSDLHNKAAIEVSAIVSRNGVLIAANAPTDAKTFAAMAATMLGAAEITAEGLDQGVPDRMIVESCHGRLIVMGAGKKMLLAAMTEPDTNLGMVLAELGNTIKEIVSIVEPS
;
A
#
# COMPACT_ATOMS: atom_id res chain seq x y z
N MET A 1 19.31 10.08 29.95
CA MET A 1 19.37 11.10 28.88
C MET A 1 18.75 10.46 27.65
N GLN A 2 17.44 10.60 27.51
CA GLN A 2 16.65 10.25 26.32
C GLN A 2 15.88 11.52 25.92
N PRO A 3 15.66 11.77 24.61
CA PRO A 3 15.17 13.04 24.11
C PRO A 3 13.65 12.99 23.93
N ASP A 4 12.94 13.92 24.55
CA ASP A 4 11.52 14.17 24.28
C ASP A 4 11.39 15.59 23.75
N THR A 5 10.85 15.72 22.54
CA THR A 5 9.69 16.58 22.20
C THR A 5 9.58 16.71 20.67
N CYS A 6 8.87 15.77 20.04
CA CYS A 6 8.25 16.03 18.74
C CYS A 6 7.02 16.90 19.02
N HIS A 7 7.06 18.15 18.59
CA HIS A 7 6.00 19.12 18.85
C HIS A 7 4.68 18.71 18.20
N ILE A 8 3.63 18.95 18.98
CA ILE A 8 2.23 18.60 18.78
C ILE A 8 1.60 19.63 17.84
N GLU A 9 1.05 19.19 16.71
CA GLU A 9 -0.17 19.76 16.15
C GLU A 9 -1.12 18.62 15.79
N SER A 10 -2.11 18.43 16.66
CA SER A 10 -3.24 17.53 16.44
C SER A 10 -4.13 18.10 15.34
N LEU A 11 -4.01 17.58 14.12
CA LEU A 11 -5.02 17.81 13.10
C LEU A 11 -6.16 16.79 13.30
N ILE A 12 -7.20 17.25 14.00
CA ILE A 12 -8.49 16.57 14.11
C ILE A 12 -9.09 16.51 12.70
N ILE A 13 -9.02 15.35 12.04
CA ILE A 13 -9.70 15.12 10.75
C ILE A 13 -11.14 14.68 11.05
N PRO A 14 -12.17 15.39 10.53
CA PRO A 14 -13.55 14.98 10.69
C PRO A 14 -13.84 13.72 9.87
N LYS A 15 -14.32 12.65 10.51
CA LYS A 15 -14.94 11.48 9.86
C LYS A 15 -16.32 11.86 9.31
N GLN A 16 -16.46 12.42 8.10
CA GLN A 16 -17.74 12.41 7.39
C GLN A 16 -17.60 12.41 5.85
N SER A 17 -18.51 11.65 5.23
CA SER A 17 -18.85 11.55 3.79
C SER A 17 -18.04 10.60 2.90
N LEU A 18 -18.16 9.29 3.15
CA LEU A 18 -18.14 8.29 2.10
C LEU A 18 -19.60 7.99 1.75
N ASP A 19 -20.13 8.68 0.74
CA ASP A 19 -21.45 8.37 0.19
C ASP A 19 -21.40 8.32 -1.35
N ARG A 20 -21.91 7.20 -1.85
CA ARG A 20 -22.50 6.97 -3.17
C ARG A 20 -21.62 7.03 -4.42
N ARG A 21 -21.17 5.83 -4.82
CA ARG A 21 -21.52 5.25 -6.15
C ARG A 21 -21.77 3.74 -6.02
N MET A 22 -23.01 3.37 -5.73
CA MET A 22 -23.53 2.04 -6.07
C MET A 22 -24.16 2.17 -7.46
N ASP A 23 -23.39 1.82 -8.49
CA ASP A 23 -23.94 1.59 -9.82
C ASP A 23 -24.44 0.14 -9.87
N HIS A 24 -25.74 0.00 -10.07
CA HIS A 24 -26.41 -1.26 -10.36
C HIS A 24 -25.84 -1.87 -11.65
N LEU A 25 -25.32 -3.11 -11.58
CA LEU A 25 -25.18 -3.98 -12.74
C LEU A 25 -25.47 -5.43 -12.36
N GLY A 26 -26.50 -5.99 -13.00
CA GLY A 26 -26.86 -7.39 -12.92
C GLY A 26 -25.78 -8.30 -13.50
N GLY A 27 -25.68 -9.52 -12.95
CA GLY A 27 -24.92 -10.63 -13.51
C GLY A 27 -23.46 -10.31 -13.83
N CYS A 28 -22.66 -9.85 -12.85
CA CYS A 28 -21.31 -9.38 -13.16
C CYS A 28 -20.29 -10.53 -13.24
N ARG A 29 -19.70 -10.70 -14.42
CA ARG A 29 -18.39 -11.34 -14.59
C ARG A 29 -17.37 -10.39 -13.97
N MET A 30 -16.90 -10.71 -12.76
CA MET A 30 -15.94 -9.89 -11.99
C MET A 30 -14.77 -9.45 -12.89
N THR A 31 -14.56 -8.15 -13.00
CA THR A 31 -13.45 -7.60 -13.79
C THR A 31 -12.17 -7.65 -12.98
N THR A 32 -11.02 -7.54 -13.65
CA THR A 32 -9.71 -7.49 -13.00
C THR A 32 -9.61 -6.35 -11.98
N MET A 33 -10.18 -5.18 -12.30
CA MET A 33 -10.14 -4.01 -11.40
C MET A 33 -11.00 -4.25 -10.15
N ASP A 34 -12.21 -4.78 -10.32
CA ASP A 34 -13.08 -5.11 -9.17
C ASP A 34 -12.41 -6.11 -8.22
N ALA A 35 -11.65 -7.07 -8.77
CA ALA A 35 -10.91 -8.04 -7.97
C ALA A 35 -9.78 -7.37 -7.17
N LEU A 36 -9.05 -6.42 -7.75
CA LEU A 36 -7.98 -5.68 -7.07
C LEU A 36 -8.53 -4.76 -5.97
N ASP A 37 -9.63 -4.05 -6.24
CA ASP A 37 -10.31 -3.21 -5.24
C ASP A 37 -10.82 -4.05 -4.06
N LYS A 38 -11.36 -5.24 -4.35
CA LYS A 38 -11.76 -6.20 -3.32
C LYS A 38 -10.57 -6.67 -2.49
N THR A 39 -9.46 -7.04 -3.12
CA THR A 39 -8.23 -7.45 -2.42
C THR A 39 -7.71 -6.35 -1.47
N LEU A 40 -7.74 -5.08 -1.88
CA LEU A 40 -7.37 -3.96 -0.99
C LEU A 40 -8.38 -3.72 0.13
N SER A 41 -9.67 -3.90 -0.15
CA SER A 41 -10.73 -3.80 0.87
C SER A 41 -10.58 -4.91 1.92
N ASP A 42 -10.29 -6.14 1.49
CA ASP A 42 -10.06 -7.28 2.37
C ASP A 42 -8.79 -7.07 3.21
N LEU A 43 -7.71 -6.55 2.62
CA LEU A 43 -6.48 -6.19 3.34
C LEU A 43 -6.75 -5.17 4.46
N HIS A 44 -7.50 -4.11 4.16
CA HIS A 44 -7.85 -3.08 5.16
C HIS A 44 -8.68 -3.63 6.33
N ASN A 45 -9.51 -4.65 6.09
CA ASN A 45 -10.32 -5.27 7.14
C ASN A 45 -9.53 -6.28 7.99
N LYS A 46 -8.50 -6.92 7.42
CA LYS A 46 -7.72 -7.98 8.08
C LYS A 46 -6.50 -7.45 8.83
N ALA A 47 -5.93 -6.34 8.38
CA ALA A 47 -4.73 -5.75 8.95
C ALA A 47 -4.96 -4.27 9.35
N ALA A 48 -4.23 -3.81 10.36
CA ALA A 48 -4.27 -2.41 10.80
C ALA A 48 -3.51 -1.50 9.81
N ILE A 49 -4.14 -1.28 8.65
CA ILE A 49 -3.66 -0.47 7.53
C ILE A 49 -4.59 0.72 7.34
N GLU A 50 -4.03 1.92 7.36
CA GLU A 50 -4.78 3.16 7.18
C GLU A 50 -4.95 3.52 5.70
N VAL A 51 -3.92 3.22 4.90
CA VAL A 51 -3.85 3.54 3.47
C VAL A 51 -3.21 2.37 2.75
N SER A 52 -3.77 1.97 1.61
CA SER A 52 -3.11 1.02 0.71
C SER A 52 -3.32 1.37 -0.75
N ALA A 53 -2.34 1.04 -1.59
CA ALA A 53 -2.40 1.28 -3.03
C ALA A 53 -1.66 0.18 -3.80
N ILE A 54 -2.28 -0.27 -4.89
CA ILE A 54 -1.63 -1.08 -5.93
C ILE A 54 -1.18 -0.12 -7.01
N VAL A 55 0.10 -0.19 -7.33
CA VAL A 55 0.76 0.78 -8.22
C VAL A 55 1.58 0.01 -9.23
N SER A 56 1.62 0.49 -10.47
CA SER A 56 2.60 0.00 -11.43
C SER A 56 4.01 0.45 -11.06
N ARG A 57 5.03 -0.26 -11.54
CA ARG A 57 6.43 0.12 -11.28
C ARG A 57 6.81 1.52 -11.78
N ASN A 58 6.05 2.11 -12.71
CA ASN A 58 6.26 3.48 -13.18
C ASN A 58 5.43 4.54 -12.41
N GLY A 59 4.78 4.16 -11.30
CA GLY A 59 4.07 5.11 -10.43
C GLY A 59 2.64 5.44 -10.84
N VAL A 60 2.03 4.66 -11.75
CA VAL A 60 0.62 4.83 -12.12
C VAL A 60 -0.25 4.07 -11.12
N LEU A 61 -1.18 4.79 -10.50
CA LEU A 61 -2.16 4.22 -9.58
C LEU A 61 -3.09 3.24 -10.31
N ILE A 62 -3.22 2.02 -9.79
CA ILE A 62 -4.13 0.99 -10.30
C ILE A 62 -5.39 0.89 -9.45
N ALA A 63 -5.22 0.75 -8.14
CA ALA A 63 -6.28 0.67 -7.15
C ALA A 63 -5.79 1.27 -5.83
N ALA A 64 -6.69 1.84 -5.02
CA ALA A 64 -6.35 2.34 -3.70
C ALA A 64 -7.51 2.28 -2.73
N ASN A 65 -7.18 2.04 -1.47
CA ASN A 65 -8.01 2.36 -0.33
C ASN A 65 -7.30 3.47 0.46
N ALA A 66 -7.68 4.73 0.19
CA ALA A 66 -7.04 5.91 0.75
C ALA A 66 -8.05 7.06 0.92
N PRO A 67 -7.98 7.86 1.99
CA PRO A 67 -8.85 9.02 2.20
C PRO A 67 -8.36 10.28 1.46
N THR A 68 -7.12 10.30 0.98
CA THR A 68 -6.46 11.47 0.35
C THR A 68 -5.93 11.12 -1.06
N ASP A 69 -5.16 12.02 -1.68
CA ASP A 69 -4.67 11.88 -3.07
C ASP A 69 -3.74 10.67 -3.26
N ALA A 70 -4.36 9.53 -3.60
CA ALA A 70 -3.70 8.26 -3.84
C ALA A 70 -2.75 8.28 -5.04
N LYS A 71 -2.93 9.18 -6.01
CA LYS A 71 -2.05 9.24 -7.21
C LYS A 71 -0.67 9.73 -6.84
N THR A 72 -0.61 10.79 -6.04
CA THR A 72 0.67 11.33 -5.55
C THR A 72 1.37 10.32 -4.65
N PHE A 73 0.63 9.71 -3.71
CA PHE A 73 1.16 8.64 -2.85
C PHE A 73 1.74 7.47 -3.67
N ALA A 74 1.02 7.01 -4.70
CA ALA A 74 1.43 5.94 -5.57
C ALA A 74 2.74 6.25 -6.32
N ALA A 75 2.84 7.44 -6.92
CA ALA A 75 4.05 7.87 -7.63
C ALA A 75 5.28 7.96 -6.70
N MET A 76 5.09 8.49 -5.49
CA MET A 76 6.16 8.58 -4.48
C MET A 76 6.61 7.20 -4.01
N ALA A 77 5.67 6.28 -3.72
CA ALA A 77 5.99 4.92 -3.32
C ALA A 77 6.80 4.17 -4.38
N ALA A 78 6.42 4.29 -5.66
CA ALA A 78 7.16 3.70 -6.77
C ALA A 78 8.57 4.29 -6.90
N THR A 79 8.70 5.61 -6.76
CA THR A 79 9.99 6.31 -6.82
C THR A 79 10.93 5.84 -5.70
N MET A 80 10.43 5.76 -4.47
CA MET A 80 11.24 5.34 -3.32
C MET A 80 11.67 3.88 -3.42
N LEU A 81 10.77 2.98 -3.82
CA LEU A 81 11.14 1.57 -4.05
C LEU A 81 12.18 1.45 -5.15
N GLY A 82 12.02 2.16 -6.27
CA GLY A 82 13.01 2.16 -7.36
C GLY A 82 14.39 2.67 -6.92
N ALA A 83 14.45 3.72 -6.10
CA ALA A 83 15.69 4.19 -5.51
C ALA A 83 16.34 3.14 -4.57
N ALA A 84 15.52 2.45 -3.78
CA ALA A 84 15.99 1.37 -2.92
C ALA A 84 16.54 0.18 -3.73
N GLU A 85 15.88 -0.19 -4.82
CA GLU A 85 16.33 -1.24 -5.76
C GLU A 85 17.69 -0.89 -6.38
N ILE A 86 17.84 0.33 -6.91
CA ILE A 86 19.11 0.81 -7.49
C ILE A 86 20.23 0.80 -6.44
N THR A 87 19.91 1.22 -5.21
CA THR A 87 20.90 1.26 -4.13
C THR A 87 21.34 -0.15 -3.74
N ALA A 88 20.41 -1.09 -3.62
CA ALA A 88 20.70 -2.48 -3.29
C ALA A 88 21.49 -3.18 -4.39
N GLU A 89 21.13 -2.95 -5.66
CA GLU A 89 21.86 -3.46 -6.82
C GLU A 89 23.29 -2.91 -6.87
N GLY A 90 23.47 -1.61 -6.68
CA GLY A 90 24.80 -0.98 -6.65
C GLY A 90 25.71 -1.45 -5.50
N LEU A 91 25.15 -2.15 -4.50
CA LEU A 91 25.87 -2.75 -3.38
C LEU A 91 25.90 -4.29 -3.45
N ASP A 92 25.56 -4.87 -4.60
CA ASP A 92 25.50 -6.32 -4.82
C ASP A 92 24.60 -7.08 -3.81
N GLN A 93 23.56 -6.42 -3.28
CA GLN A 93 22.60 -7.02 -2.33
C GLN A 93 21.40 -7.68 -3.02
N GLY A 94 21.27 -7.53 -4.34
CA GLY A 94 20.13 -8.02 -5.12
C GLY A 94 18.87 -7.18 -4.95
N VAL A 95 17.72 -7.76 -5.31
CA VAL A 95 16.42 -7.06 -5.25
C VAL A 95 15.89 -7.07 -3.81
N PRO A 96 15.59 -5.90 -3.21
CA PRO A 96 15.05 -5.84 -1.87
C PRO A 96 13.65 -6.48 -1.78
N ASP A 97 13.42 -7.28 -0.74
CA ASP A 97 12.09 -7.87 -0.49
C ASP A 97 11.02 -6.81 -0.21
N ARG A 98 11.42 -5.73 0.46
CA ARG A 98 10.55 -4.62 0.89
C ARG A 98 11.35 -3.38 1.27
N MET A 99 10.70 -2.23 1.17
CA MET A 99 11.14 -0.97 1.77
C MET A 99 10.20 -0.63 2.94
N ILE A 100 10.78 -0.19 4.06
CA ILE A 100 10.03 0.29 5.22
C ILE A 100 10.58 1.66 5.63
N VAL A 101 9.70 2.65 5.75
CA VAL A 101 10.01 3.98 6.26
C VAL A 101 9.24 4.18 7.56
N GLU A 102 9.97 4.36 8.66
CA GLU A 102 9.38 4.64 9.97
C GLU A 102 9.27 6.14 10.18
N SER A 103 8.16 6.58 10.77
CA SER A 103 7.87 7.98 11.06
C SER A 103 7.07 8.08 12.34
N CYS A 104 7.01 9.27 12.93
CA CYS A 104 6.31 9.51 14.20
C CYS A 104 4.81 9.19 14.14
N HIS A 105 4.20 9.24 12.96
CA HIS A 105 2.77 9.00 12.76
C HIS A 105 2.45 7.69 12.04
N GLY A 106 3.46 6.89 11.70
CA GLY A 106 3.20 5.62 11.05
C GLY A 106 4.39 5.01 10.35
N ARG A 107 4.13 3.91 9.68
CA ARG A 107 5.10 3.21 8.83
C ARG A 107 4.58 3.10 7.42
N LEU A 108 5.37 3.56 6.45
CA LEU A 108 5.14 3.24 5.04
C LEU A 108 5.89 1.94 4.70
N ILE A 109 5.18 0.99 4.13
CA ILE A 109 5.71 -0.29 3.67
C ILE A 109 5.44 -0.38 2.18
N VAL A 110 6.47 -0.65 1.39
CA VAL A 110 6.35 -0.83 -0.06
C VAL A 110 7.00 -2.14 -0.47
N MET A 111 6.27 -2.98 -1.18
CA MET A 111 6.68 -4.33 -1.57
C MET A 111 6.38 -4.55 -3.06
N GLY A 112 7.28 -5.24 -3.76
CA GLY A 112 7.02 -5.66 -5.14
C GLY A 112 5.84 -6.65 -5.21
N ALA A 113 4.97 -6.48 -6.20
CA ALA A 113 3.85 -7.37 -6.49
C ALA A 113 4.00 -7.90 -7.92
N GLY A 114 4.79 -8.97 -8.06
CA GLY A 114 5.16 -9.52 -9.36
C GLY A 114 6.13 -8.62 -10.13
N LYS A 115 6.13 -8.74 -11.46
CA LYS A 115 7.07 -7.98 -12.30
C LYS A 115 6.58 -6.57 -12.61
N LYS A 116 5.26 -6.37 -12.63
CA LYS A 116 4.66 -5.12 -13.14
C LYS A 116 4.19 -4.15 -12.07
N MET A 117 3.92 -4.64 -10.86
CA MET A 117 3.24 -3.88 -9.82
C MET A 117 4.03 -3.88 -8.50
N LEU A 118 3.60 -3.01 -7.59
CA LEU A 118 3.99 -2.95 -6.19
C LEU A 118 2.75 -2.67 -5.34
N LEU A 119 2.80 -3.09 -4.09
CA LEU A 119 1.83 -2.79 -3.05
C LEU A 119 2.46 -1.82 -2.06
N ALA A 120 1.83 -0.68 -1.86
CA ALA A 120 2.20 0.30 -0.85
C ALA A 120 1.13 0.34 0.24
N ALA A 121 1.54 0.39 1.51
CA ALA A 121 0.63 0.45 2.65
C ALA A 121 1.18 1.35 3.76
N MET A 122 0.29 2.01 4.48
CA MET A 122 0.62 2.80 5.66
C MET A 122 -0.08 2.22 6.90
N THR A 123 0.64 2.15 8.00
CA THR A 123 0.11 1.70 9.30
C THR A 123 0.39 2.72 10.38
N GLU A 124 -0.35 2.64 11.48
CA GLU A 124 0.02 3.31 12.74
C GLU A 124 1.43 2.86 13.23
N PRO A 125 2.13 3.67 14.06
CA PRO A 125 3.49 3.38 14.51
C PRO A 125 3.59 2.11 15.36
N ASP A 126 2.58 1.86 16.20
CA ASP A 126 2.58 0.79 17.21
C ASP A 126 1.97 -0.52 16.71
N THR A 127 1.59 -0.59 15.44
CA THR A 127 1.07 -1.81 14.83
C THR A 127 2.11 -2.92 14.83
N ASN A 128 1.67 -4.16 15.10
CA ASN A 128 2.51 -5.35 14.96
C ASN A 128 2.97 -5.54 13.51
N LEU A 129 4.19 -5.10 13.23
CA LEU A 129 4.78 -5.13 11.89
C LEU A 129 4.84 -6.56 11.32
N GLY A 130 5.11 -7.58 12.14
CA GLY A 130 5.16 -8.96 11.67
C GLY A 130 3.83 -9.45 11.11
N MET A 131 2.72 -9.11 11.77
CA MET A 131 1.38 -9.44 11.29
C MET A 131 1.00 -8.69 10.01
N VAL A 132 1.35 -7.40 9.94
CA VAL A 132 1.12 -6.59 8.73
C VAL A 132 1.89 -7.16 7.55
N LEU A 133 3.18 -7.47 7.73
CA LEU A 133 4.01 -8.05 6.66
C LEU A 133 3.49 -9.40 6.19
N ALA A 134 2.97 -10.23 7.11
CA ALA A 134 2.35 -11.51 6.75
C ALA A 134 1.11 -11.29 5.85
N GLU A 135 0.23 -10.35 6.21
CA GLU A 135 -0.98 -10.09 5.42
C GLU A 135 -0.65 -9.43 4.08
N LEU A 136 0.25 -8.45 4.04
CA LEU A 136 0.74 -7.86 2.79
C LEU A 136 1.32 -8.93 1.85
N GLY A 137 2.08 -9.89 2.39
CA GLY A 137 2.61 -11.01 1.63
C GLY A 137 1.52 -11.92 1.04
N ASN A 138 0.41 -12.13 1.75
CA ASN A 138 -0.75 -12.86 1.23
C ASN A 138 -1.46 -12.07 0.15
N THR A 139 -1.72 -10.78 0.37
CA THR A 139 -2.33 -9.88 -0.60
C THR A 139 -1.52 -9.82 -1.90
N ILE A 140 -0.19 -9.77 -1.82
CA ILE A 140 0.68 -9.78 -3.00
C ILE A 140 0.47 -11.04 -3.85
N LYS A 141 0.34 -12.22 -3.23
CA LYS A 141 0.08 -13.48 -3.95
C LYS A 141 -1.26 -13.41 -4.69
N GLU A 142 -2.29 -12.85 -4.04
CA GLU A 142 -3.59 -12.63 -4.67
C GLU A 142 -3.48 -11.67 -5.87
N ILE A 143 -2.83 -10.52 -5.69
CA ILE A 143 -2.61 -9.53 -6.75
C ILE A 143 -1.90 -10.17 -7.95
N VAL A 144 -0.80 -10.89 -7.72
CA VAL A 144 -0.03 -11.56 -8.77
C VAL A 144 -0.89 -12.56 -9.53
N SER A 145 -1.73 -13.35 -8.84
CA SER A 145 -2.64 -14.30 -9.48
C SER A 145 -3.68 -13.65 -10.40
N ILE A 146 -4.04 -12.39 -10.11
CA ILE A 146 -5.01 -11.60 -10.88
C ILE A 146 -4.35 -10.96 -12.12
N VAL A 147 -3.13 -10.43 -11.98
CA VAL A 147 -2.49 -9.58 -13.02
C VAL A 147 -1.46 -10.30 -13.89
N GLU A 148 -0.90 -11.41 -13.40
CA GLU A 148 0.08 -12.25 -14.08
C GLU A 148 -0.35 -13.73 -14.01
N PRO A 149 -1.52 -14.11 -14.58
CA PRO A 149 -1.96 -15.50 -14.59
C PRO A 149 -0.96 -16.34 -15.39
N SER A 150 -0.55 -17.46 -14.79
CA SER A 150 0.45 -18.41 -15.33
C SER A 150 -0.11 -19.23 -16.48
#